data_AF-A0A1Q9AJV5-F1
#
_entry.id   AF-A0A1Q9AJV5-F1
#
_cell.length_a   1.000
_cell.length_b   1.000
_cell.length_c   1.000
_cell.angle_alpha   90.00
_cell.angle_beta   90.00
_cell.angle_gamma   90.00
#
_symmetry.space_group_name_H-M   'P 1'
#
loop_
_entity.id
_entity.type
_entity.pdbx_description
1 polymer ?
#
loop_
_entity_poly.entity_id
_entity_poly.type
_entity_poly.pdbx_seq_one_letter_code
_entity_poly.pdbx_strand_id
1 'polypeptide(L)' 'MSFLADMTLEQQEITMIISALSRWCSDAAIDVDSEPGRDAATVFLGLYKSGHTSCEALLSAMQRVNGQA' A
#
# COMPACT_ATOMS: atom_id res chain seq x y z
N MET A 1 8.11 3.92 -23.86
CA MET A 1 8.50 3.63 -22.47
C MET A 1 7.31 2.97 -21.78
N SER A 2 7.35 1.65 -21.60
CA SER A 2 6.31 0.95 -20.84
C SER A 2 6.69 0.99 -19.37
N PHE A 3 6.20 1.99 -18.65
CA PHE A 3 6.44 2.22 -17.22
C PHE A 3 5.97 1.06 -16.31
N LEU A 4 5.21 0.12 -16.88
CA LEU A 4 4.65 -1.04 -16.18
C LEU A 4 5.39 -2.36 -16.47
N ALA A 5 6.37 -2.37 -17.39
CA ALA A 5 6.96 -3.61 -17.89
C ALA A 5 8.10 -4.20 -17.04
N ASP A 6 8.59 -3.49 -16.01
CA ASP A 6 9.85 -3.85 -15.32
C ASP A 6 9.70 -3.95 -13.79
N MET A 7 8.55 -4.40 -13.29
CA MET A 7 8.44 -4.87 -11.91
C MET A 7 7.49 -6.05 -11.84
N THR A 8 8.04 -7.25 -11.90
CA THR A 8 7.38 -8.42 -11.33
C THR A 8 7.50 -8.29 -9.82
N LEU A 9 6.39 -7.96 -9.15
CA LEU A 9 6.36 -8.05 -7.69
C LEU A 9 6.56 -9.52 -7.32
N GLU A 10 7.55 -9.77 -6.47
CA GLU A 10 7.75 -11.08 -5.89
C GLU A 10 6.59 -11.40 -4.93
N GLN A 11 6.27 -12.68 -4.76
CA GLN A 11 5.19 -13.11 -3.85
C GLN A 11 5.36 -12.55 -2.43
N GLN A 12 6.60 -12.38 -1.98
CA GLN A 12 6.92 -11.77 -0.69
C GLN A 12 6.53 -10.29 -0.62
N GLU A 13 6.76 -9.54 -1.70
CA GLU A 13 6.43 -8.12 -1.81
C GLU A 13 4.92 -7.93 -1.86
N ILE A 14 4.22 -8.76 -2.64
CA ILE A 14 2.76 -8.79 -2.70
C ILE A 14 2.18 -9.06 -1.30
N THR A 15 2.67 -10.08 -0.61
CA THR A 15 2.21 -10.45 0.73
C THR A 15 2.43 -9.32 1.74
N MET A 16 3.58 -8.65 1.66
CA MET A 16 3.92 -7.53 2.53
C MET A 16 3.01 -6.32 2.29
N ILE A 17 2.79 -5.94 1.04
CA ILE A 17 1.91 -4.83 0.66
C ILE A 17 0.47 -5.10 1.07
N ILE A 18 -0.06 -6.31 0.80
CA ILE A 18 -1.41 -6.71 1.19
C ILE A 18 -1.54 -6.72 2.71
N SER A 19 -0.54 -7.22 3.44
CA SER A 19 -0.58 -7.24 4.91
C SER A 19 -0.64 -5.83 5.50
N ALA A 20 0.14 -4.89 4.93
CA ALA A 20 0.13 -3.49 5.35
C ALA A 20 -1.20 -2.79 4.99
N LEU A 21 -1.72 -3.03 3.79
CA LEU A 21 -3.02 -2.51 3.35
C LEU A 21 -4.16 -3.03 4.24
N SER A 22 -4.25 -4.34 4.46
CA SER A 22 -5.31 -4.94 5.28
C SER A 22 -5.28 -4.43 6.71
N ARG A 23 -4.07 -4.21 7.27
CA ARG A 23 -3.92 -3.58 8.59
C ARG A 23 -4.49 -2.16 8.60
N TRP A 24 -4.09 -1.33 7.64
CA TRP A 24 -4.57 0.05 7.55
C TRP A 24 -6.08 0.13 7.35
N CYS A 25 -6.63 -0.70 6.46
CA CYS A 25 -8.07 -0.80 6.22
C CYS A 25 -8.83 -1.22 7.50
N SER A 26 -8.29 -2.19 8.25
CA SER A 26 -8.86 -2.59 9.54
C SER A 26 -8.85 -1.45 10.56
N ASP A 27 -7.75 -0.72 10.67
CA ASP A 27 -7.62 0.42 11.60
C ASP A 27 -8.55 1.59 11.22
N ALA A 28 -8.78 1.79 9.92
CA ALA A 28 -9.68 2.81 9.38
C ALA A 28 -11.16 2.38 9.29
N ALA A 29 -11.49 1.13 9.67
CA ALA A 29 -12.81 0.51 9.46
C ALA A 29 -13.30 0.57 8.00
N ILE A 30 -12.37 0.40 7.04
CA ILE A 30 -12.61 0.36 5.61
C ILE A 30 -12.57 -1.09 5.14
N ASP A 31 -13.54 -1.49 4.31
CA ASP A 31 -13.47 -2.78 3.61
C ASP A 31 -12.41 -2.73 2.51
N VAL A 32 -11.50 -3.70 2.47
CA VAL A 32 -10.38 -3.74 1.53
C VAL A 32 -10.86 -3.84 0.07
N ASP A 33 -12.00 -4.47 -0.18
CA ASP A 33 -12.57 -4.64 -1.52
C ASP A 33 -13.45 -3.46 -1.95
N SER A 34 -13.69 -2.51 -1.06
CA SER A 34 -14.45 -1.29 -1.36
C SER A 34 -13.68 -0.34 -2.29
N GLU A 35 -14.36 0.68 -2.81
CA GLU A 35 -13.72 1.76 -3.57
C GLU A 35 -12.55 2.42 -2.79
N PRO A 36 -12.73 2.90 -1.53
CA PRO A 36 -11.61 3.46 -0.77
C PRO A 36 -10.51 2.45 -0.43
N GLY A 37 -10.84 1.15 -0.29
CA GLY A 37 -9.84 0.10 -0.12
C GLY A 37 -8.96 -0.09 -1.35
N ARG A 38 -9.55 -0.05 -2.55
CA ARG A 38 -8.83 -0.12 -3.83
C ARG A 38 -8.01 1.15 -4.13
N ASP A 39 -8.51 2.32 -3.73
CA ASP A 39 -7.75 3.56 -3.80
C ASP A 39 -6.53 3.51 -2.87
N ALA A 40 -6.72 3.05 -1.62
CA ALA A 40 -5.62 2.82 -0.70
C ALA A 40 -4.60 1.83 -1.27
N ALA A 41 -5.04 0.72 -1.89
CA ALA A 41 -4.13 -0.23 -2.54
C ALA A 41 -3.23 0.44 -3.60
N THR A 42 -3.80 1.36 -4.39
CA THR A 42 -3.05 2.15 -5.38
C THR A 42 -1.99 3.03 -4.70
N VAL A 43 -2.34 3.66 -3.58
CA VAL A 43 -1.41 4.47 -2.78
C VAL A 43 -0.30 3.59 -2.20
N PHE A 44 -0.61 2.44 -1.59
CA PHE A 44 0.37 1.51 -1.04
C PHE A 44 1.37 1.02 -2.10
N LEU A 45 0.92 0.73 -3.32
CA LEU A 45 1.80 0.40 -4.44
C LEU A 45 2.69 1.58 -4.85
N GLY A 46 2.16 2.80 -4.84
CA GLY A 46 2.93 4.02 -5.10
C GLY A 46 4.02 4.25 -4.05
N LEU A 47 3.68 4.07 -2.76
CA LEU A 47 4.61 4.18 -1.64
C LEU A 47 5.71 3.12 -1.70
N TYR A 48 5.35 1.88 -2.03
CA TYR A 48 6.33 0.82 -2.22
C TYR A 48 7.32 1.17 -3.34
N LYS A 49 6.82 1.67 -4.47
CA LYS A 49 7.65 2.14 -5.58
C LYS A 49 8.52 3.35 -5.25
N SER A 50 8.14 4.16 -4.26
CA SER A 50 8.97 5.27 -3.78
C SER A 50 10.03 4.85 -2.77
N GLY A 51 10.17 3.55 -2.48
CA GLY A 51 11.21 2.99 -1.62
C GLY A 51 10.73 2.61 -0.21
N HIS A 52 9.42 2.64 0.07
CA HIS A 52 8.88 2.13 1.32
C HIS A 52 8.70 0.61 1.26
N THR A 53 9.78 -0.13 1.50
CA THR A 53 9.84 -1.58 1.27
C THR A 53 9.51 -2.45 2.49
N SER A 54 8.98 -1.87 3.56
CA SER A 54 8.55 -2.59 4.76
C SER A 54 7.13 -2.20 5.18
N CYS A 55 6.43 -3.10 5.88
CA CYS A 55 5.09 -2.83 6.40
C CYS A 55 5.03 -1.54 7.24
N GLU A 56 5.97 -1.34 8.16
CA GLU A 56 6.01 -0.15 9.01
C GLU A 56 6.26 1.12 8.19
N ALA A 57 7.14 1.06 7.20
CA ALA A 57 7.40 2.21 6.32
C ALA A 57 6.17 2.58 5.50
N LEU A 58 5.45 1.59 4.97
CA LEU A 58 4.20 1.80 4.22
C LEU A 58 3.11 2.40 5.11
N LEU A 59 2.89 1.83 6.30
CA LEU A 59 1.89 2.33 7.26
C LEU A 59 2.21 3.76 7.71
N SER A 60 3.46 4.04 8.06
CA SER A 60 3.92 5.36 8.47
C SER A 60 3.77 6.39 7.34
N ALA A 61 4.09 6.00 6.10
CA ALA A 61 3.90 6.87 4.95
C ALA A 61 2.42 7.10 4.63
N MET A 62 1.57 6.08 4.74
CA MET A 62 0.12 6.19 4.53
C MET A 62 -0.54 7.13 5.54
N GLN A 63 -0.12 7.08 6.82
CA GLN A 63 -0.60 8.03 7.84
C GLN A 63 -0.31 9.49 7.47
N ARG A 64 0.89 9.77 6.92
CA ARG A 64 1.25 11.10 6.43
C ARG A 64 0.41 11.52 5.23
N VAL A 65 0.12 10.60 4.31
CA VAL A 65 -0.74 10.86 3.12
C VAL A 65 -2.18 11.17 3.56
N ASN A 66 -2.70 10.45 4.56
CA ASN A 66 -4.06 10.65 5.06
C ASN A 66 -4.20 11.86 6.01
N GLY A 67 -3.13 12.62 6.25
CA GLY A 67 -3.15 13.79 7.13
C GLY A 67 -3.32 13.48 8.62
N GLN A 68 -3.14 12.21 9.02
CA GLN A 68 -3.11 11.81 10.42
C GLN A 68 -1.68 12.00 10.94
N ALA A 69 -1.35 13.24 11.31
CA ALA A 69 -0.09 13.63 11.94
C ALA A 69 -0.18 13.53 13.47
#